data_AF-A0A060X800-F1
#
_entry.id   AF-A0A060X800-F1
#
_cell.length_a   1.000
_cell.length_b   1.000
_cell.length_c   1.000
_cell.angle_alpha   90.00
_cell.angle_beta   90.00
_cell.angle_gamma   90.00
#
_symmetry.space_group_name_H-M   'P 1'
#
loop_
_entity.id
_entity.type
_entity.pdbx_description
1 polymer ?
#
loop_
_entity_poly.entity_id
_entity_poly.type
_entity_poly.pdbx_seq_one_letter_code
_entity_poly.pdbx_strand_id
1 'polypeptide(L)'
;MPTSNQCWPEEFGFQLGGSGPSYILSVEEGSSAYLAGLQPGDQVLEIEGQNVSTLGFQAVIAIAQTQRNIPPSIGVVSRIQQMDITPGPDGRFGFTIVGDCPLLVEDCSPCSPAGRGGLRAGDYVMEVNRIPVRHHEMAAALIKASQGRTLRLGVLCLGPRRKIRSSESMDEIQLEGDGMRTDRKHKALEFNRKIDQILGEEPEVKEKLFAVLKQYAAEKKVDWLASVLPDILTTDEQQTLIGHIRYLPLSLGSQWYHP
;
A
#
# COMPACT_ATOMS: atom_id res chain seq x y z
N MET A 1 -21.17 6.44 -13.47
CA MET A 1 -19.83 7.01 -13.69
C MET A 1 -19.93 8.51 -13.51
N PRO A 2 -19.07 9.14 -12.69
CA PRO A 2 -19.10 10.59 -12.46
C PRO A 2 -18.86 11.34 -13.77
N THR A 3 -19.51 12.50 -13.93
CA THR A 3 -19.40 13.34 -15.14
C THR A 3 -18.55 14.59 -14.92
N SER A 4 -18.05 14.80 -13.71
CA SER A 4 -17.17 15.91 -13.35
C SER A 4 -16.23 15.53 -12.21
N ASN A 5 -15.20 16.35 -11.98
CA ASN A 5 -14.31 16.19 -10.84
C ASN A 5 -14.74 16.99 -9.61
N GLN A 6 -15.87 17.72 -9.62
CA GLN A 6 -16.22 18.66 -8.54
C GLN A 6 -16.41 17.99 -7.18
N CYS A 7 -16.95 16.78 -7.15
CA CYS A 7 -17.14 16.00 -5.92
C CYS A 7 -16.09 14.90 -5.76
N TRP A 8 -14.92 15.05 -6.39
CA TRP A 8 -13.78 14.16 -6.16
C TRP A 8 -13.27 14.34 -4.71
N PRO A 9 -12.94 13.26 -3.97
CA PRO A 9 -12.88 11.86 -4.39
C PRO A 9 -14.17 11.05 -4.10
N GLU A 10 -15.09 11.60 -3.31
CA GLU A 10 -16.24 10.88 -2.75
C GLU A 10 -17.19 10.36 -3.83
N GLU A 11 -17.48 11.13 -4.88
CA GLU A 11 -18.34 10.70 -5.99
C GLU A 11 -17.72 9.55 -6.82
N PHE A 12 -16.39 9.39 -6.74
CA PHE A 12 -15.68 8.27 -7.35
C PHE A 12 -15.62 7.04 -6.43
N GLY A 13 -16.15 7.15 -5.20
CA GLY A 13 -16.31 6.09 -4.22
C GLY A 13 -15.05 5.79 -3.41
N PHE A 14 -14.25 6.81 -3.06
CA PHE A 14 -13.12 6.62 -2.15
C PHE A 14 -12.86 7.84 -1.28
N GLN A 15 -12.15 7.63 -0.17
CA GLN A 15 -11.78 8.70 0.77
C GLN A 15 -10.26 8.82 0.89
N LEU A 16 -9.79 10.05 1.06
CA LEU A 16 -8.40 10.36 1.32
C LEU A 16 -8.18 10.84 2.75
N GLY A 17 -6.99 10.61 3.27
CA GLY A 17 -6.53 11.17 4.54
C GLY A 17 -5.03 11.37 4.58
N GLY A 18 -4.54 11.83 5.74
CA GLY A 18 -3.14 12.18 5.96
C GLY A 18 -2.86 13.67 5.74
N SER A 19 -2.10 14.28 6.64
CA SER A 19 -1.74 15.70 6.62
C SER A 19 -0.52 16.01 5.74
N GLY A 20 -0.23 15.14 4.76
CA GLY A 20 0.97 15.18 3.93
C GLY A 20 2.01 14.20 4.46
N PRO A 21 2.28 13.08 3.77
CA PRO A 21 1.67 12.55 2.53
C PRO A 21 0.17 12.17 2.62
N SER A 22 -0.47 11.96 1.46
CA SER A 22 -1.89 11.58 1.32
C SER A 22 -2.09 10.09 1.01
N TYR A 23 -3.11 9.48 1.62
CA TYR A 23 -3.41 8.05 1.51
C TYR A 23 -4.89 7.80 1.25
N ILE A 24 -5.18 6.73 0.51
CA ILE A 24 -6.52 6.18 0.34
C ILE A 24 -6.91 5.44 1.62
N LEU A 25 -7.97 5.89 2.27
CA LEU A 25 -8.45 5.35 3.53
C LEU A 25 -9.54 4.30 3.34
N SER A 26 -10.41 4.50 2.36
CA SER A 26 -11.53 3.61 2.05
C SER A 26 -11.84 3.66 0.56
N VAL A 27 -12.36 2.55 0.03
CA VAL A 27 -12.82 2.43 -1.36
C VAL A 27 -14.11 1.62 -1.35
N GLU A 28 -15.16 2.20 -1.90
CA GLU A 28 -16.48 1.58 -2.03
C GLU A 28 -16.47 0.52 -3.13
N GLU A 29 -17.08 -0.64 -2.87
CA GLU A 29 -17.15 -1.74 -3.84
C GLU A 29 -17.99 -1.40 -5.06
N GLY A 30 -17.52 -1.77 -6.26
CA GLY A 30 -18.21 -1.46 -7.51
C GLY A 30 -18.13 0.02 -7.95
N SER A 31 -17.47 0.88 -7.17
CA SER A 31 -17.22 2.27 -7.53
C SER A 31 -16.21 2.43 -8.67
N SER A 32 -16.13 3.64 -9.23
CA SER A 32 -15.13 3.97 -10.25
C SER A 32 -13.70 3.76 -9.73
N ALA A 33 -13.43 4.17 -8.49
CA ALA A 33 -12.15 3.95 -7.83
C ALA A 33 -11.82 2.46 -7.67
N TYR A 34 -12.80 1.63 -7.27
CA TYR A 34 -12.62 0.19 -7.14
C TYR A 34 -12.30 -0.48 -8.48
N LEU A 35 -13.01 -0.11 -9.54
CA LEU A 35 -12.79 -0.63 -10.89
C LEU A 35 -11.45 -0.16 -11.48
N ALA A 36 -11.01 1.06 -11.16
CA ALA A 36 -9.66 1.55 -11.46
C ALA A 36 -8.57 0.84 -10.63
N GLY A 37 -9.00 -0.03 -9.71
CA GLY A 37 -8.15 -0.86 -8.88
C GLY A 37 -7.80 -0.23 -7.55
N LEU A 38 -8.05 1.05 -7.26
CA LEU A 38 -7.60 1.72 -6.03
C LEU A 38 -7.90 0.90 -4.76
N GLN A 39 -6.94 0.85 -3.84
CA GLN A 39 -7.09 0.10 -2.58
C GLN A 39 -6.83 1.00 -1.35
N PRO A 40 -7.53 0.74 -0.22
CA PRO A 40 -7.16 1.32 1.06
C PRO A 40 -5.68 1.04 1.38
N GLY A 41 -4.99 2.01 1.97
CA GLY A 41 -3.56 1.93 2.27
C GLY A 41 -2.63 2.38 1.13
N ASP A 42 -3.17 2.73 -0.03
CA ASP A 42 -2.41 3.31 -1.13
C ASP A 42 -2.06 4.78 -0.85
N GLN A 43 -0.78 5.15 -0.98
CA GLN A 43 -0.32 6.54 -0.98
C GLN A 43 -0.46 7.14 -2.37
N VAL A 44 -1.03 8.34 -2.45
CA VAL A 44 -1.09 9.11 -3.69
C VAL A 44 0.26 9.75 -3.95
N LEU A 45 0.86 9.43 -5.09
CA LEU A 45 2.16 9.96 -5.52
C LEU A 45 2.02 11.02 -6.59
N GLU A 46 1.09 10.81 -7.52
CA GLU A 46 0.90 11.65 -8.70
C GLU A 46 -0.58 11.80 -9.05
N ILE A 47 -0.96 12.97 -9.57
CA ILE A 47 -2.24 13.21 -10.25
C ILE A 47 -1.93 13.78 -11.62
N GLU A 48 -2.39 13.15 -12.69
CA GLU A 48 -2.16 13.59 -14.08
C GLU A 48 -0.67 13.86 -14.39
N GLY A 49 0.21 13.02 -13.80
CA GLY A 49 1.66 13.15 -13.92
C GLY A 49 2.30 14.26 -13.06
N GLN A 50 1.51 15.07 -12.36
CA GLN A 50 2.01 16.03 -11.37
C GLN A 50 2.33 15.33 -10.06
N ASN A 51 3.55 15.52 -9.53
CA ASN A 51 3.93 14.94 -8.24
C ASN A 51 3.17 15.61 -7.09
N VAL A 52 2.47 14.80 -6.30
CA VAL A 52 1.73 15.24 -5.10
C VAL A 52 2.15 14.45 -3.85
N SER A 53 3.29 13.77 -3.92
CA SER A 53 3.68 12.74 -2.96
C SER A 53 3.91 13.23 -1.52
N THR A 54 4.13 14.53 -1.32
CA THR A 54 4.29 15.18 -0.01
C THR A 54 3.08 16.02 0.39
N LEU A 55 2.10 16.19 -0.51
CA LEU A 55 0.96 17.06 -0.27
C LEU A 55 -0.06 16.38 0.64
N GLY A 56 -0.71 17.18 1.47
CA GLY A 56 -1.86 16.75 2.27
C GLY A 56 -3.13 16.62 1.44
N PHE A 57 -4.09 15.87 1.93
CA PHE A 57 -5.23 15.42 1.13
C PHE A 57 -6.06 16.57 0.57
N GLN A 58 -6.22 17.69 1.29
CA GLN A 58 -6.94 18.86 0.79
C GLN A 58 -6.31 19.47 -0.47
N ALA A 59 -4.98 19.55 -0.52
CA ALA A 59 -4.26 20.04 -1.69
C ALA A 59 -4.36 19.07 -2.87
N VAL A 60 -4.29 17.77 -2.59
CA VAL A 60 -4.50 16.70 -3.58
C VAL A 60 -5.91 16.79 -4.20
N ILE A 61 -6.93 17.02 -3.37
CA ILE A 61 -8.33 17.23 -3.81
C ILE A 61 -8.42 18.46 -4.71
N ALA A 62 -7.86 19.60 -4.28
CA ALA A 62 -7.90 20.81 -5.08
C ALA A 62 -7.24 20.62 -6.46
N ILE A 63 -6.11 19.91 -6.52
CA ILE A 63 -5.44 19.60 -7.79
C ILE A 63 -6.33 18.70 -8.67
N ALA A 64 -6.90 17.62 -8.11
CA ALA A 64 -7.75 16.70 -8.85
C ALA A 64 -9.02 17.37 -9.41
N GLN A 65 -9.66 18.24 -8.62
CA GLN A 65 -10.86 18.98 -9.02
C GLN A 65 -10.62 19.91 -10.22
N THR A 66 -9.39 20.40 -10.43
CA THR A 66 -9.03 21.27 -11.56
C THR A 66 -8.68 20.51 -12.84
N GLN A 67 -8.55 19.18 -12.79
CA GLN A 67 -8.18 18.39 -13.96
C GLN A 67 -9.33 18.31 -14.97
N ARG A 68 -8.98 18.27 -16.26
CA ARG A 68 -9.94 18.13 -17.36
C ARG A 68 -10.34 16.69 -17.64
N ASN A 69 -9.47 15.74 -17.31
CA ASN A 69 -9.74 14.31 -17.46
C ASN A 69 -10.65 13.82 -16.33
N ILE A 70 -11.64 13.01 -16.68
CA ILE A 70 -12.64 12.47 -15.75
C ILE A 70 -12.74 10.95 -16.00
N PRO A 71 -12.32 10.09 -15.06
CA PRO A 71 -11.54 10.42 -13.85
C PRO A 71 -10.15 10.97 -14.17
N PRO A 72 -9.52 11.74 -13.26
CA PRO A 72 -8.11 12.04 -13.37
C PRO A 72 -7.27 10.77 -13.18
N SER A 73 -6.16 10.65 -13.89
CA SER A 73 -5.15 9.61 -13.71
C SER A 73 -4.45 9.81 -12.36
N ILE A 74 -4.40 8.75 -11.55
CA ILE A 74 -3.79 8.79 -10.22
C ILE A 74 -2.68 7.75 -10.16
N GLY A 75 -1.46 8.20 -9.85
CA GLY A 75 -0.33 7.33 -9.55
C GLY A 75 -0.31 7.03 -8.05
N VAL A 76 -0.43 5.75 -7.69
CA VAL A 76 -0.46 5.30 -6.30
C VAL A 76 0.59 4.25 -5.98
N VAL A 77 0.93 4.10 -4.70
CA VAL A 77 1.74 2.99 -4.19
C VAL A 77 1.22 2.53 -2.84
N SER A 78 0.99 1.24 -2.66
CA SER A 78 0.58 0.72 -1.35
C SER A 78 1.66 0.98 -0.30
N ARG A 79 1.25 1.48 0.87
CA ARG A 79 2.11 1.73 2.04
C ARG A 79 1.77 0.84 3.24
N ILE A 80 0.92 -0.15 3.02
CA ILE A 80 0.60 -1.16 4.01
C ILE A 80 1.89 -1.91 4.39
N GLN A 81 2.13 -2.04 5.69
CA GLN A 81 3.21 -2.84 6.26
C GLN A 81 2.62 -4.12 6.82
N GLN A 82 3.16 -5.25 6.39
CA GLN A 82 2.78 -6.56 6.90
C GLN A 82 3.52 -6.83 8.22
N MET A 83 2.78 -7.25 9.24
CA MET A 83 3.34 -7.63 10.53
C MET A 83 2.77 -8.97 10.98
N ASP A 84 3.64 -9.85 11.45
CA ASP A 84 3.27 -11.15 12.01
C ASP A 84 3.34 -11.08 13.53
N ILE A 85 2.20 -11.26 14.19
CA ILE A 85 2.04 -11.16 15.63
C ILE A 85 1.77 -12.56 16.18
N THR A 86 2.71 -13.09 16.95
CA THR A 86 2.51 -14.35 17.68
C THR A 86 1.64 -14.09 18.92
N PRO A 87 0.62 -14.89 19.20
CA PRO A 87 -0.26 -14.65 20.35
C PRO A 87 0.47 -14.86 21.68
N GLY A 88 -0.01 -14.19 22.73
CA GLY A 88 0.45 -14.40 24.10
C GLY A 88 -0.04 -15.73 24.69
N PRO A 89 0.39 -16.07 25.92
CA PRO A 89 -0.06 -17.28 26.63
C PRO A 89 -1.59 -17.35 26.84
N ASP A 90 -2.25 -16.20 26.86
CA ASP A 90 -3.69 -16.03 26.96
C ASP A 90 -4.43 -16.11 25.60
N GLY A 91 -3.70 -16.36 24.52
CA GLY A 91 -4.22 -16.38 23.16
C GLY A 91 -4.54 -15.00 22.58
N ARG A 92 -4.22 -13.90 23.30
CA ARG A 92 -4.51 -12.53 22.89
C ARG A 92 -3.27 -11.85 22.31
N PHE A 93 -3.51 -10.75 21.59
CA PHE A 93 -2.47 -9.96 20.94
C PHE A 93 -2.17 -8.63 21.66
N GLY A 94 -3.10 -8.16 22.50
CA GLY A 94 -2.93 -6.99 23.37
C GLY A 94 -2.97 -5.63 22.66
N PHE A 95 -3.96 -5.45 21.79
CA PHE A 95 -4.36 -4.18 21.16
C PHE A 95 -5.89 -4.09 21.05
N THR A 96 -6.42 -2.88 20.92
CA THR A 96 -7.84 -2.61 20.65
C THR A 96 -7.98 -1.84 19.34
N ILE A 97 -9.07 -2.11 18.62
CA ILE A 97 -9.40 -1.43 17.36
C ILE A 97 -10.80 -0.80 17.46
N VAL A 98 -10.95 0.38 16.87
CA VAL A 98 -12.18 1.17 16.85
C VAL A 98 -12.44 1.76 15.46
N GLY A 99 -13.65 2.26 15.25
CA GLY A 99 -14.11 2.86 14.00
C GLY A 99 -14.74 1.87 13.02
N ASP A 100 -15.39 2.41 11.98
CA ASP A 100 -16.19 1.66 11.00
C ASP A 100 -15.51 1.47 9.63
N CYS A 101 -14.20 1.77 9.58
CA CYS A 101 -13.27 1.69 8.44
C CYS A 101 -12.82 3.07 7.90
N PRO A 102 -11.50 3.32 7.81
CA PRO A 102 -10.43 2.41 8.20
C PRO A 102 -10.39 2.19 9.72
N LEU A 103 -9.97 1.00 10.15
CA LEU A 103 -9.98 0.61 11.55
C LEU A 103 -8.78 1.20 12.26
N LEU A 104 -9.01 2.01 13.29
CA LEU A 104 -7.96 2.67 14.05
C LEU A 104 -7.55 1.79 15.22
N VAL A 105 -6.25 1.63 15.45
CA VAL A 105 -5.73 1.08 16.70
C VAL A 105 -5.88 2.15 17.77
N GLU A 106 -6.82 1.95 18.69
CA GLU A 106 -7.09 2.88 19.80
C GLU A 106 -6.00 2.77 20.87
N ASP A 107 -5.73 1.55 21.31
CA ASP A 107 -4.69 1.27 22.29
C ASP A 107 -3.88 0.03 21.91
N CYS A 108 -2.59 0.06 22.24
CA CYS A 108 -1.70 -1.06 22.07
C CYS A 108 -0.61 -1.02 23.16
N SER A 109 -0.64 -1.99 24.07
CA SER A 109 0.34 -2.06 25.14
C SER A 109 1.74 -2.32 24.57
N PRO A 110 2.79 -1.55 24.93
CA PRO A 110 4.16 -1.77 24.43
C PRO A 110 4.74 -3.14 24.78
N CYS A 111 4.27 -3.74 25.88
CA CYS A 111 4.71 -5.05 26.35
C CYS A 111 3.95 -6.22 25.71
N SER A 112 2.84 -5.94 25.02
CA SER A 112 2.02 -6.96 24.37
C SER A 112 2.71 -7.55 23.14
N PRO A 113 2.27 -8.72 22.66
CA PRO A 113 2.80 -9.26 21.42
C PRO A 113 2.65 -8.31 20.22
N ALA A 114 1.52 -7.59 20.12
CA ALA A 114 1.32 -6.59 19.06
C ALA A 114 2.26 -5.38 19.21
N GLY A 115 2.46 -4.89 20.44
CA GLY A 115 3.42 -3.82 20.74
C GLY A 115 4.86 -4.21 20.40
N ARG A 116 5.26 -5.46 20.70
CA ARG A 116 6.56 -6.01 20.32
C ARG A 116 6.71 -6.19 18.81
N GLY A 117 5.60 -6.51 18.12
CA GLY A 117 5.52 -6.54 16.66
C GLY A 117 5.56 -5.16 15.98
N GLY A 118 5.55 -4.08 16.76
CA GLY A 118 5.67 -2.71 16.24
C GLY A 118 4.33 -1.99 16.02
N LEU A 119 3.19 -2.62 16.33
CA LEU A 119 1.87 -1.97 16.29
C LEU A 119 1.79 -0.87 17.35
N ARG A 120 1.21 0.27 17.01
CA ARG A 120 1.02 1.40 17.94
C ARG A 120 -0.40 1.95 17.84
N ALA A 121 -0.83 2.60 18.92
CA ALA A 121 -2.03 3.43 18.89
C ALA A 121 -1.88 4.52 17.81
N GLY A 122 -2.93 4.76 17.04
CA GLY A 122 -2.93 5.69 15.90
C GLY A 122 -2.61 5.04 14.55
N ASP A 123 -2.20 3.77 14.53
CA ASP A 123 -2.05 3.00 13.29
C ASP A 123 -3.41 2.56 12.74
N TYR A 124 -3.53 2.40 11.42
CA TYR A 124 -4.75 1.90 10.78
C TYR A 124 -4.59 0.46 10.32
N VAL A 125 -5.48 -0.42 10.76
CA VAL A 125 -5.55 -1.81 10.30
C VAL A 125 -6.32 -1.83 8.98
N MET A 126 -5.62 -2.19 7.91
CA MET A 126 -6.17 -2.26 6.55
C MET A 126 -6.44 -3.71 6.11
N GLU A 127 -5.65 -4.66 6.62
CA GLU A 127 -5.79 -6.08 6.29
C GLU A 127 -5.63 -6.97 7.53
N VAL A 128 -6.36 -8.09 7.54
CA VAL A 128 -6.21 -9.16 8.53
C VAL A 128 -6.03 -10.48 7.79
N ASN A 129 -4.93 -11.18 8.05
CA ASN A 129 -4.50 -12.40 7.36
C ASN A 129 -4.48 -12.28 5.83
N ARG A 130 -4.01 -11.13 5.31
CA ARG A 130 -4.02 -10.76 3.88
C ARG A 130 -5.41 -10.59 3.27
N ILE A 131 -6.45 -10.50 4.10
CA ILE A 131 -7.80 -10.17 3.66
C ILE A 131 -8.03 -8.69 3.96
N PRO A 132 -8.27 -7.85 2.94
CA PRO A 132 -8.62 -6.45 3.14
C PRO A 132 -9.88 -6.32 3.98
N VAL A 133 -9.82 -5.49 5.02
CA VAL A 133 -10.96 -5.29 5.90
C VAL A 133 -11.74 -4.06 5.45
N ARG A 134 -13.04 -4.26 5.22
CA ARG A 134 -13.98 -3.20 4.80
C ARG A 134 -15.00 -2.83 5.88
N HIS A 135 -15.17 -3.68 6.88
CA HIS A 135 -16.11 -3.50 7.99
C HIS A 135 -15.49 -3.94 9.31
N HIS A 136 -15.84 -3.25 10.39
CA HIS A 136 -15.37 -3.57 11.75
C HIS A 136 -15.66 -5.02 12.16
N GLU A 137 -16.87 -5.51 11.90
CA GLU A 137 -17.28 -6.87 12.27
C GLU A 137 -16.40 -7.95 11.62
N MET A 138 -16.00 -7.72 10.37
CA MET A 138 -15.15 -8.63 9.61
C MET A 138 -13.74 -8.73 10.24
N ALA A 139 -13.11 -7.60 10.59
CA ALA A 139 -11.84 -7.62 11.33
C ALA A 139 -11.98 -8.35 12.66
N ALA A 140 -13.02 -8.01 13.43
CA ALA A 140 -13.24 -8.62 14.73
C ALA A 140 -13.41 -10.15 14.61
N ALA A 141 -14.16 -10.62 13.61
CA ALA A 141 -14.33 -12.04 13.33
C ALA A 141 -13.01 -12.72 12.93
N LEU A 142 -12.23 -12.12 12.02
CA LEU A 142 -10.95 -12.67 11.55
C LEU A 142 -9.89 -12.72 12.65
N ILE A 143 -9.80 -11.68 13.48
CA ILE A 143 -8.87 -11.62 14.61
C ILE A 143 -9.27 -12.67 15.66
N LYS A 144 -10.58 -12.78 15.98
CA LYS A 144 -11.09 -13.81 16.89
C LYS A 144 -10.83 -15.22 16.38
N ALA A 145 -11.03 -15.47 15.08
CA ALA A 145 -10.74 -16.75 14.45
C ALA A 145 -9.24 -17.12 14.47
N SER A 146 -8.37 -16.12 14.61
CA SER A 146 -6.92 -16.29 14.68
C SER A 146 -6.39 -16.43 16.11
N GLN A 147 -7.25 -16.44 17.13
CA GLN A 147 -6.83 -16.61 18.52
C GLN A 147 -6.03 -17.91 18.70
N GLY A 148 -4.88 -17.80 19.37
CA GLY A 148 -3.95 -18.91 19.56
C GLY A 148 -3.10 -19.28 18.33
N ARG A 149 -3.18 -18.53 17.22
CA ARG A 149 -2.30 -18.64 16.05
C ARG A 149 -1.66 -17.31 15.71
N THR A 150 -0.61 -17.34 14.89
CA THR A 150 0.02 -16.12 14.38
C THR A 150 -0.99 -15.31 13.57
N LEU A 151 -1.19 -14.06 13.97
CA LEU A 151 -2.05 -13.10 13.28
C LEU A 151 -1.19 -12.24 12.37
N ARG A 152 -1.52 -12.20 11.07
CA ARG A 152 -0.86 -11.32 10.12
C ARG A 152 -1.71 -10.07 9.92
N LEU A 153 -1.20 -8.89 10.27
CA LEU A 153 -1.90 -7.63 10.04
C LEU A 153 -1.21 -6.84 8.92
N GLY A 154 -2.00 -6.27 8.03
CA GLY A 154 -1.58 -5.21 7.12
C GLY A 154 -1.96 -3.87 7.72
N VAL A 155 -0.97 -3.04 8.05
CA VAL A 155 -1.17 -1.81 8.82
C VAL A 155 -0.62 -0.61 8.06
N LEU A 156 -1.38 0.49 8.04
CA LEU A 156 -0.94 1.79 7.54
C LEU A 156 -0.57 2.69 8.72
N CYS A 157 0.70 3.08 8.78
CA CYS A 157 1.21 3.98 9.82
C CYS A 157 1.19 5.42 9.33
N LEU A 158 0.28 6.25 9.86
CA LEU A 158 0.11 7.66 9.45
C LEU A 158 0.90 8.67 10.31
N GLY A 159 1.64 8.20 11.33
CA GLY A 159 2.37 9.08 12.26
C GLY A 159 3.91 9.06 12.08
N PRO A 160 4.61 10.14 12.48
CA PRO A 160 6.06 10.12 12.57
C PRO A 160 6.47 9.09 13.62
N ARG A 161 7.00 7.95 13.17
CA ARG A 161 7.62 6.97 14.05
C ARG A 161 8.81 7.64 14.71
N ARG A 162 8.67 8.09 15.96
CA ARG A 162 9.81 8.21 16.86
C ARG A 162 10.39 6.80 16.96
N LYS A 163 11.35 6.46 16.10
CA LYS A 163 12.21 5.30 16.31
C LYS A 163 12.74 5.49 17.72
N ILE A 164 12.25 4.69 18.67
CA ILE A 164 12.97 4.47 19.91
C ILE A 164 14.20 3.69 19.46
N ARG A 165 15.23 4.42 19.01
CA ARG A 165 16.56 3.87 18.86
C ARG A 165 16.98 3.60 20.30
N SER A 166 17.10 2.32 20.64
CA SER A 166 17.83 1.90 21.83
C SER A 166 19.24 2.48 21.71
N SER A 167 19.48 3.50 22.54
CA SER A 167 20.73 4.17 22.91
C SER A 167 21.64 4.80 21.83
N GLU A 168 21.98 6.04 22.18
CA GLU A 168 23.25 6.77 21.96
C GLU A 168 23.40 7.78 20.81
N SER A 169 23.88 8.94 21.27
CA SER A 169 24.25 10.22 20.66
C SER A 169 23.15 11.07 19.99
N MET A 170 22.92 12.23 20.63
CA MET A 170 22.47 13.47 20.00
C MET A 170 23.20 13.66 18.68
N ASP A 171 22.45 13.76 17.57
CA ASP A 171 22.63 14.86 16.63
C ASP A 171 21.47 14.93 15.61
N GLU A 172 21.06 16.17 15.43
CA GLU A 172 20.48 16.79 14.23
C GLU A 172 19.15 16.28 13.64
N ILE A 173 18.20 17.21 13.78
CA ILE A 173 17.06 17.47 12.92
C ILE A 173 17.47 17.33 11.45
N GLN A 174 17.06 16.24 10.80
CA GLN A 174 16.87 16.15 9.36
C GLN A 174 16.24 14.79 9.00
N LEU A 175 15.41 14.80 7.95
CA LEU A 175 15.00 13.66 7.09
C LEU A 175 13.63 13.02 7.35
N GLU A 176 12.55 13.74 7.02
CA GLU A 176 11.28 13.15 6.56
C GLU A 176 11.35 12.58 5.13
N GLY A 177 12.47 12.77 4.41
CA GLY A 177 12.65 12.30 3.03
C GLY A 177 13.26 10.91 2.85
N ASP A 178 13.92 10.35 3.87
CA ASP A 178 14.74 9.12 3.72
C ASP A 178 13.97 7.81 3.97
N GLY A 179 12.94 7.86 4.83
CA GLY A 179 12.03 6.73 5.05
C GLY A 179 11.30 6.29 3.78
N MET A 180 11.02 7.24 2.89
CA MET A 180 10.28 6.97 1.66
C MET A 180 11.16 6.36 0.56
N ARG A 181 12.46 6.71 0.49
CA ARG A 181 13.44 6.08 -0.41
C ARG A 181 13.76 4.64 0.01
N THR A 182 13.87 4.40 1.32
CA THR A 182 14.17 3.07 1.87
C THR A 182 13.00 2.09 1.70
N ASP A 183 11.75 2.55 1.81
CA ASP A 183 10.54 1.75 1.59
C ASP A 183 10.36 1.35 0.11
N ARG A 184 10.65 2.27 -0.82
CA ARG A 184 10.64 1.99 -2.27
C ARG A 184 11.65 0.91 -2.65
N LYS A 185 12.85 0.96 -2.09
CA LYS A 185 13.91 -0.04 -2.33
C LYS A 185 13.54 -1.41 -1.75
N HIS A 186 12.98 -1.45 -0.54
CA HIS A 186 12.53 -2.70 0.08
C HIS A 186 11.41 -3.38 -0.71
N LYS A 187 10.43 -2.61 -1.21
CA LYS A 187 9.33 -3.16 -2.03
C LYS A 187 9.82 -3.70 -3.37
N ALA A 188 10.75 -3.00 -4.01
CA ALA A 188 11.39 -3.49 -5.22
C ALA A 188 12.12 -4.82 -4.97
N LEU A 189 12.82 -4.96 -3.85
CA LEU A 189 13.50 -6.20 -3.45
C LEU A 189 12.52 -7.34 -3.13
N GLU A 190 11.42 -7.07 -2.43
CA GLU A 190 10.40 -8.10 -2.16
C GLU A 190 9.73 -8.59 -3.45
N PHE A 191 9.47 -7.67 -4.39
CA PHE A 191 8.94 -8.03 -5.70
C PHE A 191 9.94 -8.87 -6.50
N ASN A 192 11.22 -8.47 -6.51
CA ASN A 192 12.28 -9.22 -7.19
C ASN A 192 12.42 -10.63 -6.61
N ARG A 193 12.39 -10.78 -5.28
CA ARG A 193 12.41 -12.09 -4.61
C ARG A 193 11.21 -12.96 -4.98
N LYS A 194 10.02 -12.38 -5.12
CA LYS A 194 8.82 -13.12 -5.54
C LYS A 194 8.89 -13.54 -7.01
N ILE A 195 9.41 -12.69 -7.88
CA ILE A 195 9.72 -13.06 -9.26
C ILE A 195 10.65 -14.26 -9.27
N ASP A 196 11.73 -14.24 -8.50
CA ASP A 196 12.68 -15.37 -8.48
C ASP A 196 12.06 -16.65 -7.92
N GLN A 197 11.15 -16.54 -6.96
CA GLN A 197 10.44 -17.70 -6.40
C GLN A 197 9.43 -18.32 -7.37
N ILE A 198 8.78 -17.52 -8.22
CA ILE A 198 7.69 -17.96 -9.10
C ILE A 198 8.20 -18.26 -10.53
N LEU A 199 9.11 -17.44 -11.04
CA LEU A 199 9.66 -17.50 -12.40
C LEU A 199 11.09 -18.05 -12.45
N GLY A 200 11.61 -18.61 -11.35
CA GLY A 200 13.02 -19.02 -11.21
C GLY A 200 13.51 -20.04 -12.24
N GLU A 201 12.62 -20.86 -12.79
CA GLU A 201 12.93 -21.86 -13.82
C GLU A 201 12.75 -21.32 -15.26
N GLU A 202 12.24 -20.10 -15.45
CA GLU A 202 11.87 -19.53 -16.74
C GLU A 202 12.53 -18.15 -17.00
N PRO A 203 13.84 -18.10 -17.30
CA PRO A 203 14.58 -16.85 -17.48
C PRO A 203 14.06 -16.00 -18.66
N GLU A 204 13.53 -16.63 -19.72
CA GLU A 204 12.97 -15.92 -20.88
C GLU A 204 11.70 -15.13 -20.53
N VAL A 205 10.84 -15.68 -19.67
CA VAL A 205 9.60 -15.02 -19.23
C VAL A 205 9.93 -13.84 -18.32
N LYS A 206 10.91 -14.02 -17.43
CA LYS A 206 11.44 -12.95 -16.56
C LYS A 206 11.97 -11.77 -17.37
N GLU A 207 12.76 -12.03 -18.42
CA GLU A 207 13.32 -10.97 -19.27
C GLU A 207 12.21 -10.19 -20.02
N LYS A 208 11.23 -10.89 -20.58
CA LYS A 208 10.05 -10.27 -21.22
C LYS A 208 9.25 -9.42 -20.24
N LEU A 209 9.02 -9.91 -19.02
CA LEU A 209 8.30 -9.18 -17.98
C LEU A 209 9.01 -7.86 -17.63
N PHE A 210 10.34 -7.88 -17.43
CA PHE A 210 11.10 -6.67 -17.13
C PHE A 210 11.14 -5.70 -18.31
N ALA A 211 11.24 -6.19 -19.55
CA ALA A 211 11.17 -5.34 -20.74
C ALA A 211 9.84 -4.57 -20.81
N VAL A 212 8.72 -5.27 -20.56
CA VAL A 212 7.39 -4.67 -20.54
C VAL A 212 7.23 -3.68 -19.39
N LEU A 213 7.69 -4.01 -18.17
CA LEU A 213 7.66 -3.09 -17.04
C LEU A 213 8.51 -1.83 -17.30
N LYS A 214 9.66 -1.96 -17.98
CA LYS A 214 10.52 -0.83 -18.37
C LYS A 214 9.83 0.06 -19.40
N GLN A 215 9.16 -0.53 -20.38
CA GLN A 215 8.39 0.21 -21.37
C GLN A 215 7.19 0.92 -20.74
N TYR A 216 6.49 0.26 -19.82
CA TYR A 216 5.43 0.89 -19.04
C TYR A 216 5.96 2.04 -18.15
N ALA A 217 7.14 1.90 -17.55
CA ALA A 217 7.76 2.98 -16.79
C ALA A 217 8.03 4.23 -17.66
N ALA A 218 8.33 4.04 -18.95
CA ALA A 218 8.58 5.11 -19.91
C ALA A 218 7.29 5.72 -20.46
N GLU A 219 6.31 4.90 -20.84
CA GLU A 219 5.11 5.35 -21.56
C GLU A 219 3.89 5.59 -20.67
N LYS A 220 3.88 5.05 -19.43
CA LYS A 220 2.77 5.11 -18.46
C LYS A 220 1.39 4.67 -19.02
N LYS A 221 1.37 3.83 -20.07
CA LYS A 221 0.13 3.30 -20.68
C LYS A 221 -0.36 2.04 -19.98
N VAL A 222 -1.37 2.18 -19.13
CA VAL A 222 -1.94 1.08 -18.33
C VAL A 222 -2.64 0.06 -19.22
N ASP A 223 -3.42 0.49 -20.21
CA ASP A 223 -4.19 -0.42 -21.08
C ASP A 223 -3.29 -1.36 -21.88
N TRP A 224 -2.16 -0.85 -22.36
CA TRP A 224 -1.15 -1.66 -23.04
C TRP A 224 -0.54 -2.69 -22.09
N LEU A 225 -0.13 -2.26 -20.88
CA LEU A 225 0.43 -3.18 -19.89
C LEU A 225 -0.57 -4.28 -19.50
N ALA A 226 -1.84 -3.91 -19.27
CA ALA A 226 -2.91 -4.84 -18.94
C ALA A 226 -3.20 -5.84 -20.07
N SER A 227 -2.99 -5.44 -21.34
CA SER A 227 -3.13 -6.35 -22.49
C SER A 227 -1.96 -7.31 -22.65
N VAL A 228 -0.73 -6.91 -22.30
CA VAL A 228 0.50 -7.69 -22.57
C VAL A 228 0.87 -8.60 -21.40
N LEU A 229 0.55 -8.24 -20.16
CA LEU A 229 0.88 -9.04 -18.98
C LEU A 229 0.30 -10.47 -19.00
N PRO A 230 -0.96 -10.71 -19.41
CA PRO A 230 -1.54 -12.05 -19.48
C PRO A 230 -0.88 -12.95 -20.54
N ASP A 231 -0.34 -12.37 -21.62
CA ASP A 231 0.36 -13.11 -22.67
C ASP A 231 1.75 -13.59 -22.22
N ILE A 232 2.33 -12.92 -21.21
CA ILE A 232 3.64 -13.26 -20.63
C ILE A 232 3.47 -14.17 -19.41
N LEU A 233 2.49 -13.87 -18.55
CA LEU A 233 2.19 -14.60 -17.31
C LEU A 233 1.04 -15.58 -17.57
N THR A 234 1.38 -16.71 -18.19
CA THR A 234 0.41 -17.66 -18.73
C THR A 234 -0.17 -18.60 -17.69
N THR A 235 0.51 -18.83 -16.57
CA THR A 235 0.04 -19.71 -15.49
C THR A 235 -0.66 -18.94 -14.36
N ASP A 236 -1.60 -19.58 -13.66
CA ASP A 236 -2.32 -18.98 -12.53
C ASP A 236 -1.36 -18.50 -11.42
N GLU A 237 -0.27 -19.25 -11.18
CA GLU A 237 0.76 -18.86 -10.21
C GLU A 237 1.52 -17.60 -10.64
N GLN A 238 1.84 -17.47 -11.93
CA GLN A 238 2.47 -16.29 -12.50
C GLN A 238 1.56 -15.05 -12.45
N GLN A 239 0.25 -15.23 -12.65
CA GLN A 239 -0.71 -14.14 -12.56
C GLN A 239 -0.83 -13.53 -11.15
N THR A 240 -0.44 -14.27 -10.10
CA THR A 240 -0.33 -13.68 -8.75
C THR A 240 0.68 -12.53 -8.68
N LEU A 241 1.68 -12.50 -9.58
CA LEU A 241 2.64 -11.40 -9.68
C LEU A 241 2.01 -10.10 -10.17
N ILE A 242 0.90 -10.14 -10.91
CA ILE A 242 0.20 -8.94 -11.40
C ILE A 242 -0.30 -8.10 -10.23
N GLY A 243 -0.84 -8.75 -9.19
CA GLY A 243 -1.20 -8.08 -7.94
C GLY A 243 0.00 -7.42 -7.25
N HIS A 244 1.20 -7.97 -7.46
CA HIS A 244 2.43 -7.44 -6.90
C HIS A 244 3.11 -6.33 -7.72
N ILE A 245 2.74 -6.15 -8.99
CA ILE A 245 3.25 -5.04 -9.82
C ILE A 245 2.75 -3.68 -9.31
N ARG A 246 1.59 -3.64 -8.63
CA ARG A 246 1.05 -2.44 -7.98
C ARG A 246 1.97 -1.80 -6.93
N TYR A 247 2.95 -2.54 -6.42
CA TYR A 247 3.88 -2.06 -5.39
C TYR A 247 5.13 -1.38 -5.96
N LEU A 248 5.30 -1.33 -7.29
CA LEU A 248 6.50 -0.77 -7.92
C LEU A 248 6.39 0.75 -8.13
N PRO A 249 7.25 1.55 -7.46
CA PRO A 249 7.47 2.93 -7.85
C PRO A 249 8.27 2.94 -9.16
N LEU A 250 7.60 3.10 -10.30
CA LEU A 250 8.21 3.07 -11.63
C LEU A 250 9.16 4.25 -11.93
N SER A 251 9.52 5.06 -10.93
CA SER A 251 10.49 6.15 -11.08
C SER A 251 11.96 5.70 -11.00
N LEU A 252 12.26 4.41 -10.86
CA LEU A 252 13.61 3.88 -10.66
C LEU A 252 14.07 3.05 -11.86
N GLY A 253 14.08 3.65 -13.06
CA GLY A 253 14.53 3.00 -14.30
C GLY A 253 16.02 2.65 -14.36
N SER A 254 16.82 2.94 -13.32
CA SER A 254 18.29 2.83 -13.38
C SER A 254 18.92 1.88 -12.34
N GLN A 255 18.15 1.23 -11.47
CA GLN A 255 18.70 0.37 -10.39
C GLN A 255 18.45 -1.13 -10.56
N TRP A 256 17.83 -1.56 -11.67
CA TRP A 256 17.43 -2.95 -11.91
C TRP A 256 18.52 -3.84 -12.49
N TYR A 257 19.76 -3.34 -12.59
CA TYR A 257 20.88 -4.09 -13.15
C TYR A 257 22.06 -4.02 -12.19
N HIS A 258 22.22 -5.04 -11.35
CA HIS A 258 23.54 -5.59 -11.06
C HIS A 258 23.41 -7.11 -10.88
N PRO A 259 24.29 -7.88 -11.55
CA PRO A 259 24.33 -9.34 -11.43
C PRO A 259 24.73 -9.80 -10.03
#